data_AF-A0A962SDN1-F1
#
_entry.id   AF-A0A962SDN1-F1
#
_cell.length_a   1.000
_cell.length_b   1.000
_cell.length_c   1.000
_cell.angle_alpha   90.00
_cell.angle_beta   90.00
_cell.angle_gamma   90.00
#
_symmetry.space_group_name_H-M   'P 1'
#
loop_
_entity.id
_entity.type
_entity.pdbx_description
1 polymer ?
#
loop_
_entity_poly.entity_id
_entity_poly.type
_entity_poly.pdbx_seq_one_letter_code
_entity_poly.pdbx_strand_id
1 'polypeptide(L)'
;PEMTSRGYPRPFVLGLLAAGGTLGILIPPSIPMIVFGFITEESVIALFLAGIGPGLVLAGLFIVYSMLYAKWSSQVQRAPKANWEERWRTLLRATPTAGLALVIIVGIYGGIFTPTEAAAIGFGGALIVTGPILRTLSWRGLQEAVIEAMVTTVAILLIVAGAKVFGKAITLYRIPQDISAFIAANINEAGMFVLVVAIVLGLMGLVLE
;
A
#
# COMPACT_ATOMS: atom_id res chain seq x y z
N PRO A 1 -10.52 -14.71 -14.26
CA PRO A 1 -11.08 -15.75 -15.16
C PRO A 1 -11.43 -17.05 -14.41
N GLU A 2 -10.48 -17.61 -13.66
CA GLU A 2 -10.62 -18.91 -12.97
C GLU A 2 -11.70 -18.94 -11.87
N MET A 3 -11.91 -17.83 -11.15
CA MET A 3 -13.00 -17.75 -10.17
C MET A 3 -14.37 -17.69 -10.86
N THR A 4 -14.47 -16.97 -11.97
CA THR A 4 -15.74 -16.85 -12.71
C THR A 4 -16.15 -18.19 -13.34
N SER A 5 -15.21 -18.99 -13.85
CA SER A 5 -15.50 -20.35 -14.35
C SER A 5 -15.97 -21.30 -13.26
N ARG A 6 -15.65 -21.01 -11.99
CA ARG A 6 -16.05 -21.81 -10.81
C ARG A 6 -17.37 -21.34 -10.18
N GLY A 7 -18.09 -20.43 -10.83
CA GLY A 7 -19.40 -19.95 -10.38
C GLY A 7 -19.37 -18.74 -9.44
N TYR A 8 -18.22 -18.10 -9.22
CA TYR A 8 -18.18 -16.84 -8.47
C TYR A 8 -18.76 -15.70 -9.32
N PRO A 9 -19.73 -14.92 -8.80
CA PRO A 9 -20.32 -13.83 -9.55
C PRO A 9 -19.29 -12.71 -9.78
N ARG A 10 -19.35 -12.08 -10.96
CA ARG A 10 -18.38 -11.05 -11.38
C ARG A 10 -18.22 -9.91 -10.36
N PRO A 11 -19.29 -9.36 -9.74
CA PRO A 11 -19.12 -8.31 -8.72
C PRO A 11 -18.26 -8.75 -7.53
N PHE A 12 -18.40 -10.00 -7.07
CA PHE A 12 -17.60 -10.53 -5.97
C PHE A 12 -16.12 -10.66 -6.37
N VAL A 13 -15.85 -11.19 -7.57
CA VAL A 13 -14.47 -11.35 -8.07
C VAL A 13 -13.79 -9.99 -8.24
N LEU A 14 -14.50 -9.01 -8.80
CA LEU A 14 -13.97 -7.64 -8.96
C LEU A 14 -13.76 -6.97 -7.61
N GLY A 15 -14.69 -7.10 -6.67
CA GLY A 15 -14.55 -6.58 -5.31
C GLY A 15 -13.37 -7.19 -4.56
N LEU A 16 -13.16 -8.51 -4.67
CA LEU A 16 -12.03 -9.20 -4.06
C LEU A 16 -10.70 -8.75 -4.68
N LEU A 17 -10.64 -8.58 -6.00
CA LEU A 17 -9.43 -8.07 -6.68
C LEU A 17 -9.13 -6.63 -6.29
N ALA A 18 -10.15 -5.76 -6.23
CA ALA A 18 -9.99 -4.37 -5.82
C ALA A 18 -9.51 -4.28 -4.35
N ALA A 19 -10.16 -5.01 -3.44
CA ALA A 19 -9.81 -5.04 -2.03
C ALA A 19 -8.43 -5.70 -1.77
N GLY A 20 -8.10 -6.76 -2.50
CA GLY A 20 -6.79 -7.40 -2.42
C GLY A 20 -5.67 -6.50 -2.95
N GLY A 21 -5.93 -5.75 -4.03
CA GLY A 21 -4.98 -4.81 -4.60
C GLY A 21 -4.65 -3.66 -3.63
N THR A 22 -5.62 -3.15 -2.88
CA THR A 22 -5.39 -2.06 -1.92
C THR A 22 -4.58 -2.50 -0.70
N LEU A 23 -4.53 -3.79 -0.35
CA LEU A 23 -3.60 -4.29 0.67
C LEU A 23 -2.14 -4.03 0.31
N GLY A 24 -1.79 -3.96 -0.97
CA GLY A 24 -0.44 -3.61 -1.43
C GLY A 24 -0.01 -2.19 -1.01
N ILE A 25 -0.97 -1.32 -0.68
CA ILE A 25 -0.69 0.01 -0.12
C ILE A 25 -0.32 -0.09 1.37
N LEU A 26 -0.84 -1.08 2.09
CA LEU A 26 -0.63 -1.20 3.54
C LEU A 26 0.53 -2.12 3.91
N ILE A 27 0.73 -3.20 3.14
CA ILE A 27 1.75 -4.20 3.44
C ILE A 27 3.09 -3.75 2.85
N PRO A 28 4.12 -3.52 3.69
CA PRO A 28 5.40 -3.02 3.19
C PRO A 28 6.16 -4.02 2.32
N PRO A 29 7.02 -3.55 1.38
CA PRO A 29 7.30 -2.13 1.07
C PRO A 29 6.16 -1.46 0.27
N SER A 30 5.77 -0.24 0.68
CA SER A 30 4.63 0.49 0.10
C SER A 30 5.05 1.88 -0.39
N ILE A 31 4.80 2.17 -1.67
CA ILE A 31 5.13 3.47 -2.30
C ILE A 31 4.36 4.63 -1.63
N PRO A 32 3.03 4.57 -1.44
CA PRO A 32 2.31 5.65 -0.77
C PRO A 32 2.84 5.97 0.63
N MET A 33 3.25 4.96 1.40
CA MET A 33 3.83 5.18 2.73
C MET A 33 5.22 5.84 2.68
N ILE A 34 6.05 5.50 1.68
CA ILE A 34 7.34 6.17 1.45
C ILE A 34 7.10 7.66 1.14
N VAL A 35 6.14 7.94 0.26
CA VAL A 35 5.78 9.31 -0.13
C VAL A 35 5.24 10.08 1.07
N PHE A 36 4.34 9.47 1.84
CA PHE A 36 3.82 10.06 3.07
C PHE A 36 4.94 10.42 4.04
N GLY A 37 5.83 9.47 4.37
CA GLY A 37 6.98 9.73 5.24
C GLY A 37 7.90 10.83 4.71
N PHE A 38 8.04 10.97 3.39
CA PHE A 38 8.80 12.06 2.80
C PHE A 38 8.10 13.44 2.89
N ILE A 39 6.76 13.48 2.84
CA ILE A 39 5.99 14.72 2.99
C ILE A 39 5.99 15.16 4.45
N THR A 40 5.73 14.22 5.37
CA THR A 40 5.58 14.48 6.80
C THR A 40 6.92 14.50 7.55
N GLU A 41 8.02 14.20 6.86
CA GLU A 41 9.37 14.07 7.42
C GLU A 41 9.43 13.00 8.54
N GLU A 42 8.53 12.01 8.46
CA GLU A 42 8.44 10.89 9.37
C GLU A 42 9.31 9.71 8.93
N SER A 43 9.65 8.85 9.89
CA SER A 43 10.41 7.64 9.61
C SER A 43 9.58 6.64 8.78
N VAL A 44 10.00 6.42 7.53
CA VAL A 44 9.41 5.41 6.63
C VAL A 44 9.39 4.02 7.26
N ILE A 45 10.44 3.66 8.01
CA ILE A 45 10.52 2.35 8.69
C ILE A 45 9.46 2.26 9.80
N ALA A 46 9.27 3.34 10.56
CA ALA A 46 8.24 3.37 11.61
C ALA A 46 6.83 3.28 11.00
N LEU A 47 6.58 3.99 9.91
CA LEU A 47 5.33 3.89 9.16
C LEU A 47 5.11 2.45 8.69
N PHE A 48 6.12 1.82 8.07
CA PHE A 48 6.04 0.44 7.61
C PHE A 48 5.64 -0.52 8.75
N LEU A 49 6.30 -0.42 9.91
CA LEU A 49 5.94 -1.21 11.09
C LEU A 49 4.50 -0.94 11.56
N ALA A 50 4.07 0.32 11.54
CA ALA A 50 2.70 0.69 11.90
C ALA A 50 1.66 0.11 10.92
N GLY A 51 2.00 -0.06 9.65
CA GLY A 51 1.11 -0.63 8.62
C GLY A 51 0.88 -2.14 8.75
N ILE A 52 1.80 -2.89 9.37
CA ILE A 52 1.70 -4.36 9.49
C ILE A 52 0.44 -4.78 10.25
N GLY A 53 0.19 -4.16 11.41
CA GLY A 53 -0.96 -4.51 12.26
C GLY A 53 -2.29 -4.37 11.52
N PRO A 54 -2.64 -3.18 11.02
CA PRO A 54 -3.85 -2.96 10.24
C PRO A 54 -3.91 -3.81 8.96
N GLY A 55 -2.76 -4.04 8.30
CA GLY A 55 -2.67 -4.85 7.09
C GLY A 55 -3.02 -6.32 7.34
N LEU A 56 -2.52 -6.89 8.43
CA LEU A 56 -2.84 -8.27 8.85
C LEU A 56 -4.30 -8.40 9.27
N VAL A 57 -4.86 -7.40 9.96
CA VAL A 57 -6.28 -7.39 10.34
C VAL A 57 -7.17 -7.38 9.09
N LEU A 58 -6.91 -6.48 8.14
CA LEU A 58 -7.65 -6.41 6.87
C LEU A 58 -7.50 -7.71 6.05
N ALA A 59 -6.29 -8.24 5.95
CA ALA A 59 -6.06 -9.52 5.28
C ALA A 59 -6.86 -10.66 5.93
N GLY A 60 -6.88 -10.73 7.27
CA GLY A 60 -7.68 -11.69 8.03
C GLY A 60 -9.17 -11.53 7.76
N LEU A 61 -9.69 -10.30 7.78
CA LEU A 61 -11.08 -9.99 7.48
C LEU A 61 -11.47 -10.42 6.05
N PHE A 62 -10.62 -10.15 5.05
CA PHE A 62 -10.86 -10.56 3.67
C PHE A 62 -10.82 -12.08 3.50
N ILE A 63 -9.90 -12.76 4.18
CA ILE A 63 -9.84 -14.24 4.20
C ILE A 63 -11.12 -14.81 4.82
N VAL A 64 -11.52 -14.33 6.00
CA VAL A 64 -12.74 -14.78 6.69
C VAL A 64 -13.97 -14.54 5.84
N TYR A 65 -14.13 -13.32 5.31
CA TYR A 65 -15.25 -12.97 4.44
C TYR A 65 -15.32 -13.87 3.20
N SER A 66 -14.17 -14.10 2.53
CA SER A 66 -14.10 -14.97 1.35
C SER A 66 -14.46 -16.41 1.67
N MET A 67 -14.01 -16.94 2.81
CA MET A 67 -14.35 -18.30 3.26
C MET A 67 -15.84 -18.44 3.61
N LEU A 68 -16.41 -17.47 4.32
CA LEU A 68 -17.84 -17.46 4.65
C LEU A 68 -18.69 -17.38 3.38
N TYR A 69 -18.32 -16.49 2.46
CA TYR A 69 -18.98 -16.35 1.17
C TYR A 69 -18.95 -17.66 0.37
N ALA A 70 -17.77 -18.30 0.26
CA ALA A 70 -17.62 -19.58 -0.44
C ALA A 70 -18.35 -20.75 0.25
N LYS A 71 -18.55 -20.69 1.58
CA LYS A 71 -19.29 -21.71 2.34
C LYS A 71 -20.81 -21.56 2.18
N TRP A 72 -21.31 -20.33 2.13
CA TRP A 72 -22.74 -20.04 2.03
C TRP A 72 -23.26 -19.92 0.60
N SER A 73 -22.38 -19.69 -0.37
CA SER A 73 -22.78 -19.71 -1.77
C SER A 73 -22.98 -21.15 -2.25
N SER A 74 -24.22 -21.48 -2.60
CA SER A 74 -24.58 -22.76 -3.22
C SER A 74 -24.12 -22.89 -4.68
N GLN A 75 -23.66 -21.80 -5.29
CA GLN A 75 -23.28 -21.73 -6.70
C GLN A 75 -21.77 -21.96 -6.94
N VAL A 76 -20.97 -22.04 -5.87
CA VAL A 76 -19.51 -22.17 -5.98
C VAL A 76 -19.09 -23.63 -6.05
N GLN A 77 -18.47 -24.02 -7.16
CA GLN A 77 -17.87 -25.34 -7.29
C GLN A 77 -16.53 -25.39 -6.56
N ARG A 78 -16.39 -26.32 -5.61
CA ARG A 78 -15.12 -26.56 -4.92
C ARG A 78 -14.14 -27.23 -5.87
N ALA A 79 -12.94 -26.66 -5.98
CA ALA A 79 -11.88 -27.30 -6.74
C ALA A 79 -11.43 -28.60 -6.05
N PRO A 80 -11.04 -29.64 -6.83
CA PRO A 80 -10.40 -30.81 -6.28
C PRO A 80 -9.11 -30.41 -5.54
N LYS A 81 -8.80 -31.11 -4.46
CA LYS A 81 -7.58 -30.86 -3.69
C LYS A 81 -6.37 -31.09 -4.60
N ALA A 82 -5.49 -30.10 -4.73
CA ALA A 82 -4.26 -30.24 -5.48
C ALA A 82 -3.37 -31.35 -4.87
N ASN A 83 -2.77 -32.17 -5.74
CA ASN A 83 -1.85 -33.23 -5.34
C ASN A 83 -0.56 -32.64 -4.74
N TRP A 84 0.11 -33.40 -3.87
CA TRP A 84 1.31 -32.92 -3.18
C TRP A 84 2.44 -32.52 -4.14
N GLU A 85 2.59 -33.27 -5.24
CA GLU A 85 3.54 -32.97 -6.31
C GLU A 85 3.23 -31.64 -7.02
N GLU A 86 1.94 -31.36 -7.29
CA GLU A 86 1.52 -30.09 -7.88
C GLU A 86 1.78 -28.90 -6.94
N ARG A 87 1.55 -29.09 -5.65
CA ARG A 87 1.84 -28.08 -4.62
C ARG A 87 3.34 -27.78 -4.58
N TRP A 88 4.19 -28.81 -4.57
CA TRP A 88 5.64 -28.63 -4.51
C TRP A 88 6.17 -27.94 -5.78
N ARG A 89 5.72 -28.37 -6.96
CA ARG A 89 6.10 -27.75 -8.24
C ARG A 89 5.67 -26.29 -8.31
N THR A 90 4.47 -25.96 -7.83
CA THR A 90 3.95 -24.59 -7.80
C THR A 90 4.73 -23.73 -6.81
N LEU A 91 5.04 -24.28 -5.63
CA LEU A 91 5.84 -23.61 -4.61
C LEU A 91 7.23 -23.27 -5.17
N LEU A 92 7.90 -24.23 -5.80
CA LEU A 92 9.21 -24.03 -6.44
C LEU A 92 9.17 -22.92 -7.51
N ARG A 93 8.09 -22.82 -8.30
CA ARG A 93 7.94 -21.72 -9.26
C ARG A 93 7.74 -20.35 -8.61
N ALA A 94 7.07 -20.30 -7.45
CA ALA A 94 6.83 -19.06 -6.71
C ALA A 94 8.02 -18.64 -5.81
N THR A 95 8.91 -19.58 -5.47
CA THR A 95 10.02 -19.34 -4.54
C THR A 95 10.96 -18.19 -4.93
N PRO A 96 11.32 -17.96 -6.21
CA PRO A 96 12.23 -16.85 -6.55
C PRO A 96 11.61 -15.49 -6.24
N THR A 97 10.33 -15.29 -6.57
CA THR A 97 9.61 -14.03 -6.32
C THR A 97 9.34 -13.84 -4.83
N ALA A 98 8.93 -14.90 -4.12
CA ALA A 98 8.74 -14.84 -2.67
C ALA A 98 10.06 -14.61 -1.92
N GLY A 99 11.15 -15.21 -2.39
CA GLY A 99 12.49 -15.02 -1.85
C GLY A 99 12.97 -13.58 -2.03
N LEU A 100 12.73 -12.97 -3.19
CA LEU A 100 13.05 -11.56 -3.42
C LEU A 100 12.26 -10.64 -2.46
N ALA A 101 10.96 -10.88 -2.29
CA ALA A 101 10.15 -10.12 -1.33
C ALA A 101 10.69 -10.27 0.11
N LEU A 102 11.07 -11.49 0.51
CA LEU A 102 11.65 -11.76 1.82
C LEU A 102 12.99 -11.04 2.01
N VAL A 103 13.87 -11.04 1.01
CA VAL A 103 15.16 -10.34 1.04
C VAL A 103 14.96 -8.84 1.26
N ILE A 104 13.98 -8.24 0.59
CA ILE A 104 13.66 -6.81 0.74
C ILE A 104 13.12 -6.54 2.15
N ILE A 105 12.15 -7.33 2.62
CA ILE A 105 11.56 -7.19 3.95
C ILE A 105 12.65 -7.33 5.03
N VAL A 106 13.38 -8.44 5.02
CA VAL A 106 14.44 -8.70 6.01
C VAL A 106 15.56 -7.66 5.92
N GLY A 107 15.91 -7.21 4.71
CA GLY A 107 16.94 -6.19 4.52
C GLY A 107 16.56 -4.84 5.11
N ILE A 108 15.31 -4.38 4.90
CA ILE A 108 14.82 -3.11 5.45
C ILE A 108 14.68 -3.21 6.97
N TYR A 109 13.98 -4.24 7.48
CA TYR A 109 13.72 -4.34 8.92
C TYR A 109 14.93 -4.78 9.74
N GLY A 110 15.86 -5.51 9.12
CA GLY A 110 17.15 -5.85 9.72
C GLY A 110 18.14 -4.69 9.74
N GLY A 111 17.79 -3.53 9.17
CA GLY A 111 18.66 -2.35 9.09
C GLY A 111 19.85 -2.52 8.14
N ILE A 112 19.80 -3.52 7.26
CA ILE A 112 20.86 -3.81 6.28
C ILE A 112 20.76 -2.83 5.11
N PHE A 113 19.53 -2.49 4.68
CA PHE A 113 19.27 -1.60 3.56
C PHE A 113 18.36 -0.44 3.99
N THR A 114 18.64 0.73 3.46
CA THR A 114 17.68 1.84 3.41
C THR A 114 16.56 1.54 2.41
N PRO A 115 15.39 2.20 2.49
CA PRO A 115 14.30 2.00 1.53
C PRO A 115 14.71 2.22 0.06
N THR A 116 15.63 3.16 -0.19
CA THR A 116 16.17 3.46 -1.52
C THR A 116 17.09 2.36 -2.04
N GLU A 117 17.98 1.84 -1.20
CA GLU A 117 18.83 0.68 -1.53
C GLU A 117 18.00 -0.58 -1.76
N ALA A 118 16.98 -0.79 -0.93
CA ALA A 118 16.06 -1.90 -1.08
C ALA A 118 15.29 -1.85 -2.40
N ALA A 119 14.93 -0.66 -2.90
CA ALA A 119 14.34 -0.49 -4.22
C ALA A 119 15.32 -0.87 -5.35
N ALA A 120 16.59 -0.47 -5.25
CA ALA A 120 17.62 -0.84 -6.23
C ALA A 120 17.88 -2.35 -6.27
N ILE A 121 17.99 -2.98 -5.10
CA ILE A 121 18.13 -4.44 -4.96
C ILE A 121 16.87 -5.15 -5.46
N GLY A 122 15.69 -4.63 -5.16
CA GLY A 122 14.42 -5.16 -5.65
C GLY A 122 14.31 -5.12 -7.17
N PHE A 123 14.70 -4.00 -7.79
CA PHE A 123 14.73 -3.86 -9.25
C PHE A 123 15.73 -4.83 -9.90
N GLY A 124 16.98 -4.84 -9.42
CA GLY A 124 18.01 -5.74 -9.93
C GLY A 124 17.64 -7.22 -9.73
N GLY A 125 17.13 -7.57 -8.56
CA GLY A 125 16.62 -8.90 -8.23
C GLY A 125 15.44 -9.30 -9.12
N ALA A 126 14.52 -8.38 -9.40
CA ALA A 126 13.39 -8.64 -10.30
C ALA A 126 13.85 -8.91 -11.73
N LEU A 127 14.86 -8.18 -12.23
CA LEU A 127 15.46 -8.46 -13.54
C LEU A 127 16.12 -9.84 -13.59
N ILE A 128 16.82 -10.25 -12.54
CA ILE A 128 17.42 -11.59 -12.44
C ILE A 128 16.35 -12.68 -12.35
N VAL A 129 15.30 -12.46 -11.56
CA VAL A 129 14.21 -13.43 -11.41
C VAL A 129 13.41 -13.58 -12.70
N THR A 130 13.04 -12.49 -13.35
CA THR A 130 12.19 -12.52 -14.55
C THR A 130 12.96 -12.82 -15.84
N GLY A 131 14.23 -12.42 -15.91
CA GLY A 131 15.13 -12.68 -17.04
C GLY A 131 15.66 -14.11 -17.03
N PRO A 132 16.80 -14.40 -16.38
CA PRO A 132 17.43 -15.73 -16.47
C PRO A 132 16.68 -16.86 -15.75
N ILE A 133 16.01 -16.62 -14.61
CA ILE A 133 15.38 -17.68 -13.80
C ILE A 133 14.03 -18.12 -14.38
N LEU A 134 13.08 -17.19 -14.51
CA LEU A 134 11.73 -17.48 -15.02
C LEU A 134 11.65 -17.41 -16.55
N ARG A 135 12.58 -16.71 -17.22
CA ARG A 135 12.60 -16.51 -18.68
C ARG A 135 11.29 -15.95 -19.24
N THR A 136 10.66 -15.06 -18.48
CA THR A 136 9.39 -14.40 -18.85
C THR A 136 9.59 -12.96 -19.31
N LEU A 137 10.77 -12.37 -19.08
CA LEU A 137 11.03 -10.97 -19.42
C LEU A 137 11.34 -10.81 -20.91
N SER A 138 10.57 -9.94 -21.59
CA SER A 138 10.87 -9.47 -22.94
C SER A 138 11.34 -8.02 -22.90
N TRP A 139 12.09 -7.58 -23.91
CA TRP A 139 12.53 -6.18 -24.01
C TRP A 139 11.35 -5.20 -24.02
N ARG A 140 10.29 -5.54 -24.76
CA ARG A 140 9.06 -4.75 -24.79
C ARG A 140 8.37 -4.72 -23.43
N GLY A 141 8.29 -5.85 -22.73
CA GLY A 141 7.74 -5.90 -21.37
C GLY A 141 8.53 -5.06 -20.37
N LEU A 142 9.86 -4.99 -20.51
CA LEU A 142 10.69 -4.11 -19.69
C LEU A 142 10.38 -2.63 -19.96
N GLN A 143 10.27 -2.24 -21.24
CA GLN A 143 9.91 -0.86 -21.61
C GLN A 143 8.53 -0.47 -21.08
N GLU A 144 7.55 -1.36 -21.23
CA GLU A 144 6.18 -1.15 -20.72
C GLU A 144 6.19 -0.99 -19.19
N ALA A 145 6.90 -1.86 -18.45
CA ALA A 145 7.02 -1.77 -16.99
C ALA A 145 7.70 -0.47 -16.52
N VAL A 146 8.74 -0.02 -17.23
CA VAL A 146 9.43 1.23 -16.93
C VAL A 146 8.51 2.43 -17.16
N ILE A 147 7.76 2.45 -18.26
CA ILE A 147 6.79 3.53 -18.55
C ILE A 147 5.70 3.56 -17.50
N GLU A 148 5.13 2.41 -17.12
CA GLU A 148 4.09 2.33 -16.09
C GLU A 148 4.59 2.82 -14.72
N ALA A 149 5.81 2.43 -14.34
CA ALA A 149 6.46 2.91 -13.13
C ALA A 149 6.72 4.43 -13.18
N MET A 150 7.16 4.96 -14.32
CA MET A 150 7.37 6.40 -14.52
C MET A 150 6.07 7.19 -14.41
N VAL A 151 4.99 6.76 -15.08
CA VAL A 151 3.69 7.44 -15.03
C VAL A 151 3.19 7.52 -13.59
N THR A 152 3.26 6.41 -12.86
CA THR A 152 2.87 6.36 -11.45
C THR A 152 3.73 7.32 -10.60
N THR A 153 5.04 7.31 -10.82
CA THR A 153 5.98 8.18 -10.08
C THR A 153 5.73 9.66 -10.37
N VAL A 154 5.52 10.04 -11.63
CA VAL A 154 5.26 11.44 -12.03
C VAL A 154 3.95 11.93 -11.45
N ALA A 155 2.88 11.13 -11.50
CA ALA A 155 1.58 11.49 -10.91
C ALA A 155 1.73 11.77 -9.41
N ILE A 156 2.42 10.89 -8.68
CA ILE A 156 2.71 11.07 -7.26
C ILE A 156 3.51 12.35 -7.02
N LEU A 157 4.60 12.59 -7.76
CA LEU A 157 5.45 13.76 -7.58
C LEU A 157 4.70 15.09 -7.85
N LEU A 158 3.79 15.11 -8.83
CA LEU A 158 2.95 16.28 -9.09
C LEU A 158 1.99 16.57 -7.92
N ILE A 159 1.36 15.53 -7.36
CA ILE A 159 0.50 15.66 -6.17
C ILE A 159 1.32 16.21 -4.99
N VAL A 160 2.50 15.62 -4.74
CA VAL A 160 3.42 16.06 -3.67
C VAL A 160 3.84 17.52 -3.86
N ALA A 161 4.19 17.91 -5.08
CA ALA A 161 4.60 19.28 -5.38
C ALA A 161 3.45 20.27 -5.12
N GLY A 162 2.24 19.94 -5.56
CA GLY A 162 1.03 20.73 -5.28
C GLY A 162 0.76 20.86 -3.78
N ALA A 163 0.79 19.74 -3.05
CA ALA A 163 0.58 19.70 -1.61
C ALA A 163 1.62 20.56 -0.85
N LYS A 164 2.91 20.49 -1.23
CA LYS A 164 3.96 21.31 -0.59
C LYS A 164 3.78 22.80 -0.85
N VAL A 165 3.42 23.20 -2.07
CA VAL A 165 3.16 24.61 -2.39
C VAL A 165 1.94 25.12 -1.61
N PHE A 166 0.86 24.34 -1.57
CA PHE A 166 -0.37 24.68 -0.85
C PHE A 166 -0.16 24.77 0.66
N GLY A 167 0.51 23.78 1.27
CA GLY A 167 0.83 23.79 2.70
C GLY A 167 1.70 24.99 3.10
N LYS A 168 2.66 25.37 2.24
CA LYS A 168 3.47 26.58 2.43
C LYS A 168 2.63 27.85 2.31
N ALA A 169 1.69 27.93 1.36
CA ALA A 169 0.78 29.06 1.23
C ALA A 169 -0.10 29.23 2.48
N ILE A 170 -0.73 28.16 2.98
CA ILE A 170 -1.55 28.18 4.21
C ILE A 170 -0.74 28.68 5.40
N THR A 171 0.50 28.21 5.53
CA THR A 171 1.41 28.61 6.61
C THR A 171 1.81 30.08 6.47
N LEU A 172 2.05 30.57 5.26
CA LEU A 172 2.42 31.96 4.99
C LEU A 172 1.27 32.93 5.29
N TYR A 173 0.04 32.55 4.93
CA TYR A 173 -1.18 33.30 5.25
C TYR A 173 -1.60 33.17 6.72
N ARG A 174 -0.88 32.40 7.53
CA ARG A 174 -1.15 32.20 8.96
C ARG A 174 -2.56 31.70 9.28
N ILE A 175 -3.20 30.99 8.34
CA ILE A 175 -4.57 30.50 8.50
C ILE A 175 -4.74 29.64 9.77
N PRO A 176 -3.84 28.69 10.10
CA PRO A 176 -3.96 27.92 11.34
C PRO A 176 -3.88 28.78 12.61
N GLN A 177 -3.02 29.80 12.60
CA GLN A 177 -2.81 30.70 13.73
C GLN A 177 -4.01 31.63 13.92
N ASP A 178 -4.56 32.17 12.85
CA ASP A 178 -5.74 33.04 12.89
C ASP A 178 -6.97 32.29 13.40
N ILE A 179 -7.16 31.04 12.95
CA ILE A 179 -8.23 30.19 13.47
C ILE A 179 -7.99 29.87 14.95
N SER A 180 -6.76 29.54 15.34
CA SER A 180 -6.42 29.27 16.75
C SER A 180 -6.70 30.49 17.65
N ALA A 181 -6.35 31.70 17.18
CA ALA A 181 -6.61 32.94 17.89
C ALA A 181 -8.11 33.25 18.00
N PHE A 182 -8.87 33.02 16.93
CA PHE A 182 -10.33 33.16 16.94
C PHE A 182 -10.98 32.22 17.95
N ILE A 183 -10.54 30.96 18.01
CA ILE A 183 -11.06 29.98 18.97
C ILE A 183 -10.68 30.38 20.40
N ALA A 184 -9.44 30.81 20.65
CA ALA A 184 -8.97 31.24 21.98
C ALA A 184 -9.75 32.45 22.52
N ALA A 185 -10.20 33.34 21.64
CA ALA A 185 -10.98 34.51 22.03
C ALA A 185 -12.45 34.20 22.39
N ASN A 186 -12.99 33.08 21.89
CA ASN A 186 -14.41 32.73 22.02
C ASN A 186 -14.68 31.53 22.93
N ILE A 187 -13.65 30.76 23.31
CA ILE A 187 -13.79 29.55 24.14
C ILE A 187 -12.92 29.67 25.39
N ASN A 188 -13.57 29.84 26.55
CA ASN A 188 -12.92 30.01 27.86
C ASN A 188 -12.69 28.68 28.61
N GLU A 189 -13.37 27.61 28.19
CA GLU A 189 -13.30 26.26 28.78
C GLU A 189 -12.15 25.47 28.12
N ALA A 190 -11.11 25.13 28.88
CA ALA A 190 -9.89 24.53 28.35
C ALA A 190 -10.13 23.21 27.60
N GLY A 191 -11.09 22.39 28.05
CA GLY A 191 -11.46 21.15 27.38
C GLY A 191 -12.13 21.39 26.02
N MET A 192 -12.99 22.41 25.92
CA MET A 192 -13.68 22.77 24.69
C MET A 192 -12.74 23.43 23.69
N PHE A 193 -11.74 24.20 24.15
CA PHE A 193 -10.70 24.79 23.31
C PHE A 193 -9.87 23.71 22.61
N VAL A 194 -9.36 22.73 23.37
CA VAL A 194 -8.57 21.63 22.81
C VAL A 194 -9.39 20.80 21.82
N LEU A 195 -10.67 20.54 22.11
CA LEU A 195 -11.55 19.80 21.22
C LEU A 195 -11.77 20.53 19.88
N VAL A 196 -12.09 21.83 19.91
CA VAL A 196 -12.36 22.61 18.69
C VAL A 196 -11.09 22.80 17.87
N VAL A 197 -9.96 23.07 18.50
CA VAL A 197 -8.66 23.13 17.82
C VAL A 197 -8.29 21.78 17.22
N ALA A 198 -8.49 20.67 17.93
CA ALA A 198 -8.24 19.33 17.40
C ALA A 198 -9.14 19.00 16.20
N ILE A 199 -10.41 19.40 16.23
CA ILE A 199 -11.34 19.21 15.10
C ILE A 199 -10.93 20.07 13.91
N VAL A 200 -10.60 21.34 14.13
CA VAL A 200 -10.18 22.24 13.03
C VAL A 200 -8.86 21.79 12.43
N LEU A 201 -7.84 21.53 13.27
CA LEU A 201 -6.56 21.01 12.79
C LEU A 201 -6.73 19.63 12.16
N GLY A 202 -7.64 18.79 12.66
CA GLY A 202 -7.98 17.51 12.06
C GLY A 202 -8.63 17.66 10.69
N LEU A 203 -9.58 18.58 10.53
CA LEU A 203 -10.21 18.89 9.24
C LEU A 203 -9.21 19.52 8.26
N MET A 204 -8.34 20.41 8.73
CA MET A 204 -7.26 20.94 7.92
C MET A 204 -6.28 19.84 7.51
N GLY A 205 -5.93 18.94 8.43
CA GLY A 205 -5.12 17.75 8.14
C GLY A 205 -5.75 16.87 7.07
N LEU A 206 -7.05 16.62 7.16
CA LEU A 206 -7.83 15.84 6.18
C LEU A 206 -7.93 16.47 4.78
N VAL A 207 -7.75 17.78 4.67
CA VAL A 207 -7.73 18.52 3.39
C VAL A 207 -6.30 18.68 2.86
N LEU A 208 -5.30 18.56 3.74
CA LEU A 208 -3.87 18.63 3.41
C LEU A 208 -3.28 17.25 3.08
N GLU A 209 -3.90 16.17 3.55
CA GLU A 209 -3.77 14.79 3.04
C GLU A 209 -4.59 14.56 1.77
#